data_AF-A0A849G181-F1
#
_entry.id   AF-A0A849G181-F1
#
_cell.length_a   1.000
_cell.length_b   1.000
_cell.length_c   1.000
_cell.angle_alpha   90.00
_cell.angle_beta   90.00
_cell.angle_gamma   90.00
#
_symmetry.space_group_name_H-M   'P 1'
#
loop_
_entity.id
_entity.type
_entity.pdbx_description
1 polymer ?
#
loop_
_entity_poly.entity_id
_entity_poly.type
_entity_poly.pdbx_seq_one_letter_code
_entity_poly.pdbx_strand_id
1 'polypeptide(L)'
;IRPFTTDLFKGFLAVFLLDMGITSGRKLSDFLKKGPFAFSFAILMPVFNGCLVALTSGLFIDDIGNRFLFAILSASASYIAVPAAMKLAAPKANPSLYLPMALAITFPFNITLGMPLYMYLIQV
;
A
#
# COMPACT_ATOMS: atom_id res chain seq x y z
N ILE A 1 -15.34 -27.00 2.37
CA ILE A 1 -14.36 -25.92 2.67
C ILE A 1 -14.93 -24.50 2.50
N ARG A 2 -15.83 -24.24 1.52
CA ARG A 2 -16.43 -22.91 1.26
C ARG A 2 -16.88 -22.08 2.49
N PRO A 3 -17.53 -22.67 3.53
CA PRO A 3 -17.91 -21.92 4.74
C PRO A 3 -16.70 -21.38 5.52
N PHE A 4 -15.58 -22.11 5.49
CA PHE A 4 -14.35 -21.76 6.21
C PHE A 4 -13.37 -20.92 5.37
N THR A 5 -13.35 -21.11 4.04
CA THR A 5 -12.37 -20.47 3.15
C THR A 5 -12.87 -19.20 2.48
N THR A 6 -14.19 -19.01 2.35
CA THR A 6 -14.76 -17.91 1.55
C THR A 6 -15.63 -16.99 2.39
N ASP A 7 -16.52 -17.54 3.21
CA ASP A 7 -17.46 -16.73 4.00
C ASP A 7 -16.82 -16.29 5.33
N LEU A 8 -16.27 -17.24 6.09
CA LEU A 8 -15.56 -16.94 7.34
C LEU A 8 -14.28 -16.12 7.09
N PHE A 9 -13.57 -16.38 5.99
CA PHE A 9 -12.33 -15.67 5.64
C PHE A 9 -12.56 -14.17 5.44
N LYS A 10 -13.64 -13.79 4.75
CA LYS A 10 -13.99 -12.36 4.55
C LYS A 10 -14.29 -11.68 5.88
N GLY A 11 -15.03 -12.33 6.77
CA GLY A 11 -15.31 -11.81 8.11
C GLY A 11 -14.03 -11.62 8.94
N PHE A 12 -13.16 -12.63 8.97
CA PHE A 12 -11.87 -12.55 9.66
C PHE A 12 -10.97 -11.46 9.08
N LEU A 13 -10.90 -11.35 7.75
CA LEU A 13 -10.11 -10.32 7.06
C LEU A 13 -10.62 -8.91 7.39
N ALA A 14 -11.94 -8.71 7.46
CA ALA A 14 -12.52 -7.41 7.82
C ALA A 14 -12.12 -7.01 9.25
N VAL A 15 -12.20 -7.93 10.22
CA VAL A 15 -11.77 -7.68 11.61
C VAL A 15 -10.26 -7.42 11.67
N PHE A 16 -9.46 -8.18 10.92
CA PHE A 16 -8.02 -7.98 10.84
C PHE A 16 -7.67 -6.59 10.28
N LEU A 17 -8.27 -6.19 9.18
CA LEU A 17 -8.06 -4.87 8.58
C LEU A 17 -8.52 -3.74 9.51
N LEU A 18 -9.61 -3.95 10.26
CA LEU A 18 -10.09 -3.00 11.26
C LEU A 18 -9.09 -2.83 12.41
N ASP A 19 -8.58 -3.94 12.98
CA ASP A 19 -7.56 -3.90 14.05
C ASP A 19 -6.26 -3.21 13.58
N MET A 20 -5.81 -3.56 12.37
CA MET A 20 -4.65 -2.94 11.74
C MET A 20 -4.88 -1.44 11.48
N GLY A 21 -6.08 -1.06 11.02
CA GLY A 21 -6.48 0.33 10.81
C GLY A 21 -6.51 1.14 12.10
N ILE A 22 -7.12 0.62 13.16
CA ILE A 22 -7.15 1.24 14.50
C ILE A 22 -5.74 1.38 15.05
N THR A 23 -4.91 0.34 14.95
CA THR A 23 -3.52 0.34 15.41
C THR A 23 -2.66 1.35 14.66
N SER A 24 -2.84 1.43 13.33
CA SER A 24 -2.18 2.42 12.48
C SER A 24 -2.58 3.85 12.87
N GLY A 25 -3.89 4.11 13.01
CA GLY A 25 -4.42 5.42 13.38
C GLY A 25 -3.92 5.91 14.75
N ARG A 26 -3.89 5.02 15.76
CA ARG A 26 -3.34 5.34 17.10
C ARG A 26 -1.86 5.75 17.05
N LYS A 27 -1.09 5.23 16.09
CA LYS A 27 0.35 5.48 15.93
C LYS A 27 0.67 6.59 14.93
N LEU A 28 -0.34 7.18 14.27
CA LEU A 28 -0.15 8.20 13.25
C LEU A 28 0.51 9.47 13.80
N SER A 29 0.10 9.93 14.99
CA SER A 29 0.74 11.09 15.64
C SER A 29 2.23 10.85 15.89
N ASP A 30 2.58 9.66 16.39
CA ASP A 30 3.97 9.28 16.62
C ASP A 30 4.77 9.15 15.34
N PHE A 31 4.15 8.68 14.25
CA PHE A 31 4.76 8.64 12.93
C PHE A 31 5.11 10.05 12.42
N LEU A 32 4.17 11.00 12.51
CA LEU A 32 4.41 12.37 12.06
C LEU A 32 5.53 13.05 12.86
N LYS A 33 5.70 12.70 14.14
CA LYS A 33 6.82 13.18 14.97
C LYS A 33 8.19 12.64 14.56
N LYS A 34 8.28 11.55 13.77
CA LYS A 34 9.56 11.00 13.28
C LYS A 34 10.20 11.84 12.18
N GLY A 35 9.53 12.90 11.74
CA GLY A 35 10.07 13.90 10.85
C GLY A 35 9.58 13.77 9.41
N PRO A 36 9.86 14.80 8.58
CA PRO A 36 9.31 14.92 7.25
C PRO A 36 9.81 13.86 6.28
N PHE A 37 11.02 13.32 6.49
CA PHE A 37 11.61 12.31 5.61
C PHE A 37 10.72 11.08 5.44
N ALA A 38 10.23 10.50 6.54
CA ALA A 38 9.40 9.30 6.50
C ALA A 38 8.06 9.57 5.81
N PHE A 39 7.47 10.74 6.03
CA PHE A 39 6.23 11.17 5.39
C PHE A 39 6.41 11.37 3.88
N SER A 40 7.45 12.11 3.48
CA SER A 40 7.78 12.33 2.07
C SER A 40 8.09 11.02 1.36
N PHE A 41 8.86 10.13 1.99
CA PHE A 41 9.18 8.82 1.44
C PHE A 41 7.92 7.97 1.20
N ALA A 42 6.96 8.00 2.14
CA ALA A 42 5.69 7.27 2.03
C ALA A 42 4.84 7.67 0.82
N ILE A 43 5.08 8.86 0.25
CA ILE A 43 4.35 9.42 -0.90
C ILE A 43 5.19 9.32 -2.17
N LEU A 44 6.43 9.81 -2.11
CA LEU A 44 7.31 9.92 -3.27
C LEU A 44 7.70 8.56 -3.86
N MET A 45 7.96 7.56 -3.02
CA MET A 45 8.35 6.23 -3.52
C MET A 45 7.23 5.52 -4.29
N PRO A 46 5.98 5.45 -3.78
CA PRO A 46 4.85 4.96 -4.56
C PRO A 46 4.68 5.66 -5.90
N VAL A 47 4.69 7.01 -5.89
CA VAL A 47 4.54 7.82 -7.11
C VAL A 47 5.63 7.49 -8.10
N PHE A 48 6.89 7.51 -7.65
CA PHE A 48 8.03 7.22 -8.50
C PHE A 48 7.91 5.84 -9.15
N ASN A 49 7.65 4.79 -8.37
CA ASN A 49 7.52 3.44 -8.89
C ASN A 49 6.34 3.29 -9.86
N GLY A 50 5.17 3.81 -9.48
CA GLY A 50 3.96 3.71 -10.30
C GLY A 50 4.09 4.46 -11.62
N CYS A 51 4.63 5.67 -11.59
CA CYS A 51 4.91 6.45 -12.80
C CYS A 51 5.95 5.77 -13.68
N LEU A 52 7.04 5.25 -13.10
CA LEU A 52 8.07 4.53 -13.84
C LEU A 52 7.46 3.36 -14.60
N VAL A 53 6.70 2.50 -13.92
CA VAL A 53 6.07 1.33 -14.56
C VAL A 53 4.96 1.72 -15.53
N ALA A 54 4.16 2.76 -15.25
CA ALA A 54 3.16 3.28 -16.17
C ALA A 54 3.77 3.67 -17.52
N LEU A 55 4.93 4.35 -17.50
CA LEU A 55 5.66 4.79 -18.68
C LEU A 55 6.38 3.64 -19.40
N THR A 56 7.05 2.75 -18.65
CA THR A 56 7.87 1.69 -19.27
C THR A 56 7.07 0.46 -19.69
N SER A 57 5.89 0.22 -19.11
CA SER A 57 5.07 -0.97 -19.42
C SER A 57 4.58 -1.01 -20.86
N GLY A 58 4.40 0.16 -21.50
CA GLY A 58 4.01 0.26 -22.91
C GLY A 58 5.04 -0.28 -23.89
N LEU A 59 6.26 -0.60 -23.44
CA LEU A 59 7.28 -1.24 -24.27
C LEU A 59 6.99 -2.72 -24.54
N PHE A 60 6.19 -3.39 -23.70
CA PHE A 60 5.98 -4.84 -23.76
C PHE A 60 4.52 -5.27 -23.55
N ILE A 61 3.62 -4.36 -23.19
CA ILE A 61 2.20 -4.64 -22.92
C ILE A 61 1.35 -3.61 -23.66
N ASP A 62 0.50 -4.08 -24.57
CA ASP A 62 -0.41 -3.21 -25.34
C ASP A 62 -1.68 -2.86 -24.55
N ASP A 63 -2.19 -3.82 -23.75
CA ASP A 63 -3.44 -3.64 -23.02
C ASP A 63 -3.31 -2.62 -21.86
N ILE A 64 -4.15 -1.59 -21.90
CA ILE A 64 -4.19 -0.49 -20.91
C ILE A 64 -4.48 -1.01 -19.50
N GLY A 65 -5.40 -1.97 -19.36
CA GLY A 65 -5.79 -2.51 -18.06
C GLY A 65 -4.64 -3.24 -17.37
N ASN A 66 -3.89 -4.03 -18.14
CA ASN A 66 -2.70 -4.73 -17.67
C ASN A 66 -1.60 -3.75 -17.28
N ARG A 67 -1.29 -2.76 -18.13
CA ARG A 67 -0.32 -1.69 -17.81
C ARG A 67 -0.69 -0.98 -16.49
N PHE A 68 -1.97 -0.67 -16.33
CA PHE A 68 -2.49 0.00 -15.13
C PHE A 68 -2.35 -0.87 -13.89
N LEU A 69 -2.68 -2.16 -14.00
CA LEU A 69 -2.49 -3.13 -12.93
C LEU A 69 -1.01 -3.22 -12.51
N PHE A 70 -0.08 -3.31 -13.46
CA PHE A 70 1.36 -3.33 -13.17
C PHE A 70 1.82 -2.06 -12.45
N ALA A 71 1.38 -0.88 -12.91
CA ALA A 71 1.70 0.39 -12.27
C ALA A 71 1.21 0.43 -10.82
N ILE A 72 -0.05 0.05 -10.56
CA ILE A 72 -0.61 -0.01 -9.21
C ILE A 72 0.18 -0.98 -8.31
N LEU A 73 0.49 -2.18 -8.82
CA LEU A 73 1.21 -3.19 -8.05
C LEU A 73 2.63 -2.72 -7.69
N SER A 74 3.31 -2.05 -8.61
CA SER A 74 4.66 -1.49 -8.37
C SER A 74 4.67 -0.32 -7.37
N ALA A 75 3.60 0.48 -7.34
CA ALA A 75 3.45 1.60 -6.42
C ALA A 75 2.98 1.20 -5.02
N SER A 76 2.35 0.03 -4.90
CA SER A 76 1.70 -0.39 -3.65
C SER A 76 2.68 -0.97 -2.64
N ALA A 77 2.35 -0.81 -1.35
CA ALA A 77 2.99 -1.56 -0.29
C ALA A 77 2.17 -2.82 0.05
N SER A 78 2.75 -3.74 0.81
CA SER A 78 1.98 -4.87 1.34
C SER A 78 1.22 -4.44 2.60
N TYR A 79 -0.10 -4.31 2.48
CA TYR A 79 -0.97 -3.77 3.53
C TYR A 79 -1.45 -4.83 4.55
N ILE A 80 -1.23 -6.12 4.27
CA ILE A 80 -1.77 -7.23 5.06
C ILE A 80 -0.63 -8.12 5.55
N ALA A 81 0.06 -8.77 4.62
CA ALA A 81 1.04 -9.81 4.94
C ALA A 81 2.31 -9.25 5.59
N VAL A 82 2.88 -8.16 5.06
CA VAL A 82 4.13 -7.59 5.61
C VAL A 82 3.96 -7.11 7.05
N PRO A 83 2.91 -6.36 7.44
CA PRO A 83 2.73 -5.97 8.83
C PRO A 83 2.69 -7.15 9.82
N ALA A 84 1.98 -8.22 9.45
CA ALA A 84 1.90 -9.44 10.24
C ALA A 84 3.26 -10.16 10.29
N ALA A 85 3.92 -10.31 9.13
CA ALA A 85 5.22 -10.95 9.02
C ALA A 85 6.31 -10.20 9.78
N MET A 86 6.36 -8.86 9.69
CA MET A 86 7.34 -8.02 10.38
C MET A 86 7.23 -8.15 11.90
N LYS A 87 6.01 -8.28 12.44
CA LYS A 87 5.78 -8.50 13.87
C LYS A 87 6.45 -9.80 14.37
N LEU A 88 6.53 -10.82 13.51
CA LEU A 88 7.11 -12.13 13.83
C LEU A 88 8.60 -12.20 13.48
N ALA A 89 8.98 -11.77 12.28
CA ALA A 89 10.32 -11.89 11.73
C ALA A 89 11.29 -10.79 12.21
N ALA A 90 10.78 -9.60 12.53
CA ALA A 90 11.58 -8.45 12.94
C ALA A 90 10.93 -7.70 14.12
N PRO A 91 10.80 -8.33 15.31
CA PRO A 91 10.08 -7.76 16.45
C PRO A 91 10.71 -6.47 17.00
N LYS A 92 12.00 -6.21 16.70
CA LYS A 92 12.69 -4.96 17.06
C LYS A 92 12.34 -3.79 16.13
N ALA A 93 11.70 -4.04 14.98
CA ALA A 93 11.29 -2.99 14.07
C ALA A 93 10.20 -2.13 14.72
N ASN A 94 10.30 -0.80 14.56
CA ASN A 94 9.38 0.11 15.21
C ASN A 94 8.02 0.14 14.47
N PRO A 95 6.94 -0.40 15.07
CA PRO A 95 5.63 -0.48 14.41
C PRO A 95 4.98 0.88 14.19
N SER A 96 5.36 1.90 14.95
CA SER A 96 4.89 3.27 14.73
C SER A 96 5.57 3.92 13.51
N LEU A 97 6.53 3.26 12.84
CA LEU A 97 7.06 3.72 11.56
C LEU A 97 6.35 3.03 10.40
N TYR A 98 6.46 1.70 10.30
CA TYR A 98 6.04 0.98 9.10
C TYR A 98 4.52 0.81 8.98
N LEU A 99 3.77 0.74 10.11
CA LEU A 99 2.31 0.60 10.04
C LEU A 99 1.64 1.87 9.51
N PRO A 100 1.85 3.06 10.10
CA PRO A 100 1.19 4.27 9.62
C PRO A 100 1.68 4.68 8.23
N MET A 101 2.96 4.45 7.94
CA MET A 101 3.52 4.69 6.60
C MET A 101 2.73 3.94 5.53
N ALA A 102 2.57 2.62 5.66
CA ALA A 102 1.87 1.81 4.66
C ALA A 102 0.35 2.06 4.66
N LEU A 103 -0.30 2.02 5.83
CA LEU A 103 -1.76 1.96 5.94
C LEU A 103 -2.44 3.33 6.03
N ALA A 104 -1.83 4.31 6.68
CA ALA A 104 -2.43 5.63 6.88
C ALA A 104 -2.01 6.64 5.80
N ILE A 105 -0.82 6.48 5.21
CA ILE A 105 -0.29 7.41 4.19
C ILE A 105 -0.30 6.79 2.80
N THR A 106 0.54 5.78 2.57
CA THR A 106 0.75 5.20 1.23
C THR A 106 -0.54 4.62 0.65
N PHE A 107 -1.31 3.84 1.41
CA PHE A 107 -2.54 3.22 0.91
C PHE A 107 -3.61 4.24 0.46
N PRO A 108 -4.06 5.18 1.32
CA PRO A 108 -5.05 6.18 0.90
C PRO A 108 -4.52 7.05 -0.24
N PHE A 109 -3.26 7.48 -0.19
CA PHE A 109 -2.65 8.28 -1.25
C PHE A 109 -2.66 7.54 -2.59
N ASN A 110 -2.23 6.27 -2.61
CA ASN A 110 -2.12 5.51 -3.84
C ASN A 110 -3.48 5.25 -4.49
N ILE A 111 -4.54 5.03 -3.70
CA ILE A 111 -5.90 4.88 -4.22
C ILE A 111 -6.45 6.21 -4.74
N THR A 112 -6.29 7.29 -3.98
CA THR A 112 -6.95 8.57 -4.26
C THR A 112 -6.27 9.39 -5.35
N LEU A 113 -4.93 9.42 -5.35
CA LEU A 113 -4.13 10.27 -6.25
C LEU A 113 -3.23 9.43 -7.17
N GLY A 114 -2.62 8.37 -6.65
CA GLY A 114 -1.71 7.51 -7.42
C GLY A 114 -2.40 6.86 -8.62
N MET A 115 -3.52 6.17 -8.39
CA MET A 115 -4.28 5.48 -9.43
C MET A 115 -4.70 6.41 -10.59
N PRO A 116 -5.38 7.56 -10.35
CA PRO A 116 -5.68 8.50 -11.44
C PRO A 116 -4.43 8.97 -12.20
N LEU A 117 -3.34 9.26 -11.49
CA LEU A 117 -2.07 9.69 -12.09
C LEU A 117 -1.47 8.61 -13.00
N TYR A 118 -1.41 7.35 -12.56
CA TYR A 118 -0.84 6.27 -13.37
C TYR A 118 -1.69 6.00 -14.61
N MET A 119 -3.02 6.02 -14.47
CA MET A 119 -3.93 5.85 -15.59
C MET A 119 -3.76 6.96 -16.63
N TYR A 120 -3.64 8.21 -16.17
CA TYR A 120 -3.35 9.34 -17.04
C TYR A 120 -2.07 9.13 -17.84
N LEU A 121 -0.97 8.75 -17.17
CA LEU A 121 0.33 8.51 -17.85
C LEU A 121 0.31 7.34 -18.84
N ILE A 122 -0.57 6.35 -18.63
CA ILE A 122 -0.70 5.20 -19.55
C ILE A 122 -1.46 5.57 -20.82
N GLN A 123 -2.40 6.50 -20.71
CA GLN A 123 -3.27 6.95 -21.81
C GLN A 123 -2.65 8.05 -22.68
N VAL A 124 -1.61 8.71 -22.17
CA VAL A 124 -0.76 9.65 -22.94
C VAL A 124 0.20 8.85 -23.82
#